data_AF-A0AAW9CGI2-F1
#
_entry.id   AF-A0AAW9CGI2-F1
#
_cell.length_a   1.000
_cell.length_b   1.000
_cell.length_c   1.000
_cell.angle_alpha   90.00
_cell.angle_beta   90.00
_cell.angle_gamma   90.00
#
_symmetry.space_group_name_H-M   'P 1'
#
loop_
_entity.id
_entity.type
_entity.pdbx_description
1 polymer ?
#
loop_
_entity_poly.entity_id
_entity_poly.type
_entity_poly.pdbx_seq_one_letter_code
_entity_poly.pdbx_strand_id
1 'polypeptide(L)'
;NNIGGWQWAASTGTDAVPYFRIFNPIIQSKKFDNDGQFIKKYVPELKQVPQKYIHQPNLMNEALQTQYHVHLGENYPKPIVDYASSKKQ
;
A
#
# COMPACT_ATOMS: atom_id res chain seq x y z
N ASN A 1 -2.77 -8.05 23.94
CA ASN A 1 -2.43 -9.48 23.87
C ASN A 1 -1.97 -9.78 22.45
N ASN A 2 -0.72 -10.22 22.28
CA ASN A 2 -0.09 -10.45 20.96
C ASN A 2 -0.56 -11.77 20.31
N ILE A 3 -0.82 -12.80 21.12
CA ILE A 3 -1.10 -14.17 20.67
C ILE A 3 -2.42 -14.23 19.87
N GLY A 4 -3.50 -13.66 20.40
CA GLY A 4 -4.80 -13.64 19.71
C GLY A 4 -4.77 -12.82 18.41
N GLY A 5 -3.96 -11.76 18.34
CA GLY A 5 -3.80 -10.95 17.14
C GLY A 5 -3.10 -11.71 16.00
N TRP A 6 -2.04 -12.45 16.32
CA TRP A 6 -1.37 -13.32 15.34
C TRP A 6 -2.24 -14.48 14.89
N GLN A 7 -3.01 -15.09 15.81
CA GLN A 7 -3.97 -16.15 15.48
C GLN A 7 -4.99 -15.64 14.46
N TRP A 8 -5.59 -14.48 14.72
CA TRP A 8 -6.53 -13.83 13.80
C TRP A 8 -5.89 -13.48 12.44
N ALA A 9 -4.69 -12.89 12.43
CA ALA A 9 -3.99 -12.51 11.20
C ALA A 9 -3.64 -13.71 10.33
N ALA A 10 -3.27 -14.84 10.95
CA ALA A 10 -2.97 -16.09 10.26
C ALA A 10 -4.22 -16.93 9.96
N SER A 11 -5.42 -16.45 10.31
CA SER A 11 -6.68 -17.23 10.23
C SER A 11 -6.57 -18.59 10.94
N THR A 12 -5.88 -18.63 12.09
CA THR A 12 -5.77 -19.79 12.96
C THR A 12 -6.55 -19.55 14.26
N GLY A 13 -7.02 -20.62 14.92
CA GLY A 13 -7.79 -20.52 16.16
C GLY A 13 -9.31 -20.51 15.97
N THR A 14 -10.04 -19.98 16.96
CA THR A 14 -11.50 -20.15 17.11
C THR A 14 -12.33 -19.42 16.04
N ASP A 15 -11.80 -18.35 15.45
CA ASP A 15 -12.45 -17.53 14.41
C ASP A 15 -11.71 -17.62 13.06
N ALA A 16 -11.19 -18.81 12.73
CA ALA A 16 -10.54 -19.06 11.45
C ALA A 16 -11.51 -18.84 10.27
N VAL A 17 -11.04 -18.12 9.24
CA VAL A 17 -11.83 -17.83 8.04
C VAL A 17 -11.55 -18.91 6.99
N PRO A 18 -12.57 -19.55 6.37
CA PRO A 18 -12.37 -20.74 5.53
C PRO A 18 -11.73 -20.49 4.15
N TYR A 19 -11.35 -19.24 3.84
CA TYR A 19 -10.75 -18.85 2.56
C TYR A 19 -9.54 -17.95 2.77
N PHE A 20 -8.57 -18.04 1.85
CA PHE A 20 -7.39 -17.15 1.84
C PHE A 20 -7.84 -15.69 1.74
N ARG A 21 -7.58 -14.91 2.80
CA ARG A 21 -7.89 -13.49 2.85
C ARG A 21 -6.68 -12.67 2.40
N ILE A 22 -6.59 -12.34 1.11
CA ILE A 22 -5.59 -11.41 0.59
C ILE A 22 -6.18 -10.00 0.55
N PHE A 23 -5.67 -9.11 1.41
CA PHE A 23 -6.06 -7.71 1.38
C PHE A 23 -5.47 -7.00 0.16
N ASN A 24 -6.25 -6.10 -0.45
CA ASN A 24 -5.73 -5.17 -1.45
C ASN A 24 -5.17 -3.93 -0.74
N PRO A 25 -3.83 -3.74 -0.69
CA PRO A 25 -3.23 -2.64 0.05
C PRO A 25 -3.71 -1.28 -0.46
N ILE A 26 -3.99 -1.15 -1.77
CA ILE A 26 -4.46 0.10 -2.37
C ILE A 26 -5.89 0.41 -1.92
N ILE A 27 -6.79 -0.58 -1.94
CA ILE A 27 -8.18 -0.38 -1.51
C ILE A 27 -8.23 -0.11 -0.01
N GLN A 28 -7.48 -0.85 0.80
CA GLN A 28 -7.42 -0.62 2.24
C GLN A 28 -6.85 0.77 2.55
N SER A 29 -5.76 1.16 1.87
CA SER A 29 -5.16 2.47 2.04
C SER A 29 -6.13 3.59 1.70
N LYS A 30 -6.84 3.54 0.56
CA LYS A 30 -7.88 4.52 0.21
C LYS A 30 -9.05 4.53 1.20
N LYS A 31 -9.44 3.36 1.71
CA LYS A 31 -10.55 3.23 2.66
C LYS A 31 -10.23 3.88 4.01
N PHE A 32 -9.01 3.74 4.50
CA PHE A 32 -8.61 4.20 5.84
C PHE A 32 -7.84 5.53 5.84
N ASP A 33 -7.28 5.93 4.72
CA ASP A 33 -6.51 7.17 4.54
C ASP A 33 -6.87 7.83 3.20
N ASN A 34 -8.13 8.20 3.00
CA ASN A 34 -8.61 8.69 1.70
C ASN A 34 -7.78 9.86 1.14
N ASP A 35 -7.27 10.73 2.00
CA ASP A 35 -6.50 11.93 1.63
C ASP A 35 -4.97 11.69 1.58
N GLY A 36 -4.52 10.48 1.93
CA GLY A 36 -3.10 10.14 1.98
C GLY A 36 -2.33 10.86 3.09
N GLN A 37 -3.00 11.39 4.11
CA GLN A 37 -2.38 12.20 5.17
C GLN A 37 -1.46 11.35 6.04
N PHE A 38 -1.85 10.11 6.30
CA PHE A 38 -1.00 9.17 7.01
C PHE A 38 0.27 8.90 6.20
N ILE A 39 0.13 8.61 4.91
CA ILE A 39 1.29 8.39 4.03
C ILE A 39 2.20 9.61 4.01
N LYS A 40 1.67 10.82 3.80
CA LYS A 40 2.47 12.06 3.75
C LYS A 40 3.19 12.39 5.06
N LYS A 41 2.65 11.93 6.19
CA LYS A 41 3.25 12.12 7.51
C LYS A 41 4.46 11.20 7.72
N TYR A 42 4.36 9.94 7.30
CA TYR A 42 5.38 8.92 7.58
C TYR A 42 6.35 8.67 6.41
N VAL A 43 5.98 9.11 5.21
CA VAL A 43 6.74 8.94 3.95
C VAL A 43 6.97 10.34 3.36
N PRO A 44 7.93 11.12 3.90
CA PRO A 44 8.12 12.52 3.55
C PRO A 44 8.47 12.74 2.08
N GLU A 45 9.09 11.77 1.41
CA GLU A 45 9.36 11.79 -0.03
C GLU A 45 8.08 11.89 -0.87
N LEU A 46 6.94 11.39 -0.37
CA LEU A 46 5.65 11.47 -1.06
C LEU A 46 4.81 12.69 -0.64
N LYS A 47 5.34 13.59 0.19
CA LYS A 47 4.56 14.68 0.79
C LYS A 47 3.91 15.61 -0.25
N GLN A 48 4.60 15.84 -1.36
CA GLN A 48 4.15 16.71 -2.45
C GLN A 48 3.26 15.99 -3.48
N VAL A 49 3.12 14.66 -3.37
CA VAL A 49 2.37 13.87 -4.34
C VAL A 49 0.85 14.16 -4.21
N PRO A 50 0.13 14.33 -5.33
CA PRO A 50 -1.32 14.52 -5.32
C PRO A 50 -2.05 13.30 -4.74
N GLN A 51 -3.21 13.52 -4.11
CA GLN A 51 -4.07 12.45 -3.58
C GLN A 51 -4.41 11.36 -4.62
N LYS A 52 -4.50 11.74 -5.90
CA LYS A 52 -4.73 10.79 -7.01
C LYS A 52 -3.64 9.71 -7.12
N TYR A 53 -2.40 10.06 -6.78
CA TYR A 53 -1.22 9.21 -6.96
C TYR A 53 -0.60 8.74 -5.64
N ILE A 54 -0.96 9.32 -4.50
CA ILE A 54 -0.34 9.01 -3.19
C ILE A 54 -0.44 7.52 -2.81
N HIS A 55 -1.55 6.86 -3.16
CA HIS A 55 -1.77 5.43 -2.89
C HIS A 55 -1.12 4.51 -3.93
N GLN A 56 -0.75 5.05 -5.10
CA GLN A 56 -0.16 4.32 -6.21
C GLN A 56 0.85 5.20 -6.97
N PRO A 57 2.03 5.50 -6.38
CA PRO A 57 3.02 6.38 -7.00
C PRO A 57 3.53 5.85 -8.35
N ASN A 58 3.45 4.54 -8.57
CA ASN A 58 3.80 3.86 -9.82
C ASN A 58 2.92 4.25 -11.03
N LEU A 59 1.78 4.91 -10.81
CA LEU A 59 0.94 5.42 -11.89
C LEU A 59 1.37 6.82 -12.39
N MET A 60 2.37 7.45 -11.74
CA MET A 60 2.93 8.71 -12.21
C MET A 60 3.85 8.48 -13.42
N ASN A 61 3.62 9.24 -14.49
CA ASN A 61 4.56 9.28 -15.62
C ASN A 61 5.86 10.03 -15.23
N GLU A 62 6.87 9.98 -16.09
CA GLU A 62 8.18 10.60 -15.83
C GLU A 62 8.09 12.12 -15.60
N ALA A 63 7.17 12.81 -16.30
CA ALA A 63 6.94 14.24 -16.12
C ALA A 63 6.43 14.56 -14.70
N LEU A 64 5.45 13.79 -14.20
CA LEU A 64 4.92 13.94 -12.84
C LEU A 64 5.96 13.54 -11.79
N GLN A 65 6.74 12.48 -12.03
CA GLN A 65 7.82 12.07 -11.15
C GLN A 65 8.86 13.18 -10.98
N THR A 66 9.26 13.81 -12.09
CA THR A 66 10.15 14.98 -12.08
C THR A 66 9.52 16.17 -11.37
N GLN A 67 8.24 16.46 -11.66
CA GLN A 67 7.51 17.60 -11.08
C GLN A 67 7.40 17.51 -9.54
N TYR A 68 7.21 16.31 -9.00
CA TYR A 68 7.06 16.09 -7.56
C TYR A 68 8.34 15.54 -6.89
N HIS A 69 9.45 15.45 -7.63
CA HIS A 69 10.74 14.93 -7.16
C HIS A 69 10.70 13.48 -6.61
N VAL A 70 9.79 12.65 -7.13
CA VAL A 70 9.62 11.24 -6.73
C VAL A 70 10.05 10.33 -7.88
N HIS A 71 11.32 9.90 -7.86
CA HIS A 71 11.86 8.96 -8.84
C HIS A 71 11.74 7.52 -8.36
N LEU A 72 10.98 6.71 -9.11
CA LEU A 72 10.75 5.30 -8.76
C LEU A 72 12.00 4.44 -9.01
N GLY A 73 12.51 3.82 -7.95
CA GLY A 73 13.75 3.05 -7.94
C GLY A 73 14.96 3.80 -7.39
N GLU A 74 14.82 5.11 -7.14
CA GLU A 74 15.87 5.93 -6.52
C GLU A 74 15.38 6.47 -5.18
N ASN A 75 14.48 7.46 -5.22
CA ASN A 75 13.97 8.14 -4.02
C ASN A 75 12.77 7.42 -3.40
N TYR A 76 12.09 6.57 -4.17
CA TYR A 76 10.99 5.74 -3.69
C TYR A 76 11.01 4.38 -4.41
N PRO A 77 10.92 3.23 -3.73
CA PRO A 77 11.08 1.94 -4.37
C PRO A 77 9.95 1.61 -5.36
N LYS A 78 10.30 0.82 -6.38
CA LYS A 78 9.29 0.20 -7.26
C LYS A 78 8.54 -0.89 -6.47
N PRO A 79 7.24 -1.14 -6.77
CA PRO A 79 6.52 -2.26 -6.17
C PRO A 79 7.28 -3.58 -6.40
N ILE A 80 7.57 -4.30 -5.32
CA ILE A 80 8.34 -5.56 -5.36
C ILE A 80 7.53 -6.67 -6.06
N VAL A 81 6.21 -6.66 -5.86
CA VAL A 81 5.29 -7.62 -6.44
C VAL A 81 4.19 -6.86 -7.17
N ASP A 82 3.83 -7.33 -8.37
CA ASP A 82 2.63 -6.86 -9.03
C ASP A 82 1.41 -7.46 -8.32
N TYR A 83 0.63 -6.59 -7.67
CA TYR A 83 -0.57 -7.02 -6.95
C TYR A 83 -1.60 -7.71 -7.87
N ALA A 84 -1.62 -7.39 -9.18
CA ALA A 84 -2.50 -8.05 -10.13
C ALA A 84 -2.13 -9.53 -10.35
N SER A 85 -0.85 -9.88 -10.27
CA SER A 85 -0.36 -11.25 -10.41
C SER A 85 -0.35 -12.03 -9.10
N SER A 86 -0.26 -11.34 -7.95
CA SER A 86 -0.22 -11.95 -6.60
C SER A 86 -1.46 -12.75 -6.21
N LYS A 87 -2.59 -12.62 -6.93
CA LYS A 87 -3.83 -13.35 -6.64
C LYS A 87 -3.92 -14.74 -7.30
N LYS A 88 -2.91 -15.15 -8.07
CA LYS A 88 -2.91 -16.40 -8.86
C LYS A 88 -2.11 -17.55 -8.25
N GLN A 89 -1.64 -17.43 -7.01
CA GLN A 89 -0.93 -18.49 -6.29
C GLN A 89 -1.79 -19.12 -5.20
#